data_AF-A0A5J4QVV9-F1
#
_entry.id   AF-A0A5J4QVV9-F1
#
_cell.length_a   1.000
_cell.length_b   1.000
_cell.length_c   1.000
_cell.angle_alpha   90.00
_cell.angle_beta   90.00
_cell.angle_gamma   90.00
#
_symmetry.space_group_name_H-M   'P 1'
#
loop_
_entity.id
_entity.type
_entity.pdbx_description
1 polymer ?
#
loop_
_entity_poly.entity_id
_entity_poly.type
_entity_poly.pdbx_seq_one_letter_code
_entity_poly.pdbx_strand_id
1 'polypeptide(L)' 'FLMDYIDGDNYYKVKYPEQNLVRTRAQYKLLTSMEKHYTEMRATVDTIIHSI' A
#
# COMPACT_ATOMS: atom_id res chain seq x y z
N PHE A 1 2.64 5.47 -8.00
CA PHE A 1 4.10 5.50 -7.73
C PHE A 1 4.89 4.74 -8.77
N LEU A 2 4.67 3.43 -8.98
CA LEU A 2 5.49 2.67 -9.94
C LEU A 2 5.40 3.19 -11.37
N MET A 3 4.17 3.43 -11.85
CA MET A 3 3.96 3.99 -13.18
C MET A 3 4.66 5.34 -13.35
N ASP A 4 4.54 6.21 -12.35
CA ASP A 4 5.22 7.52 -12.35
C ASP A 4 6.74 7.38 -12.38
N TYR A 5 7.31 6.43 -11.63
CA TYR A 5 8.75 6.13 -11.66
C TYR A 5 9.24 5.65 -13.03
N ILE A 6 8.45 4.81 -13.72
CA ILE A 6 8.77 4.33 -15.07
C ILE A 6 8.64 5.46 -16.10
N ASP A 7 7.72 6.39 -15.87
CA ASP A 7 7.48 7.56 -16.73
C ASP A 7 8.47 8.72 -16.48
N GLY A 8 9.38 8.59 -15.50
CA GLY A 8 10.39 9.60 -15.21
C GLY A 8 10.02 10.61 -14.12
N ASP A 9 9.11 10.26 -13.21
CA ASP A 9 8.68 11.05 -12.05
C ASP A 9 8.01 12.39 -12.41
N ASN A 10 7.13 12.39 -13.41
CA ASN A 10 6.46 13.59 -13.91
C ASN A 10 5.26 14.05 -13.06
N TYR A 11 4.62 13.14 -12.32
CA TYR A 11 3.38 13.41 -11.60
C TYR A 11 3.63 13.76 -10.14
N TYR A 12 4.37 12.94 -9.39
CA TYR A 12 4.65 13.18 -7.98
C TYR A 12 5.97 13.93 -7.81
N LYS A 13 5.97 14.94 -6.93
CA LYS A 13 7.23 15.58 -6.50
C LYS A 13 8.14 14.55 -5.84
N VAL A 14 9.38 14.48 -6.32
CA VAL A 14 10.44 13.64 -5.78
C VAL A 14 11.58 14.46 -5.17
N LYS A 15 12.23 13.92 -4.12
CA LYS A 15 13.43 14.49 -3.49
C LYS A 15 14.74 13.85 -3.95
N TYR A 16 14.64 12.64 -4.51
CA TYR A 16 15.75 11.85 -5.05
C TYR A 16 15.18 10.86 -6.09
N PRO A 17 15.98 10.42 -7.09
CA PRO A 17 15.49 9.69 -8.26
C PRO A 17 14.69 8.41 -7.94
N GLU A 18 15.01 7.70 -6.86
CA GLU A 18 14.38 6.43 -6.52
C GLU A 18 13.16 6.59 -5.60
N GLN A 19 12.72 7.80 -5.28
CA GLN A 19 11.72 8.01 -4.24
C GLN A 19 10.38 7.33 -4.56
N ASN A 20 9.92 7.40 -5.80
CA ASN A 20 8.69 6.71 -6.22
C ASN A 20 8.86 5.18 -6.28
N LEU A 21 10.06 4.67 -6.53
CA LEU A 21 10.37 3.25 -6.41
C LEU A 21 10.30 2.78 -4.94
N VAL A 22 10.89 3.55 -4.01
CA VAL A 22 10.81 3.26 -2.57
C VAL A 22 9.36 3.27 -2.09
N ARG A 23 8.59 4.29 -2.48
CA ARG A 23 7.14 4.37 -2.18
C ARG A 23 6.40 3.14 -2.71
N THR A 24 6.68 2.72 -3.94
CA THR A 24 6.09 1.51 -4.54
C THR A 24 6.37 0.27 -3.71
N ARG A 25 7.63 0.04 -3.31
CA ARG A 25 8.01 -1.13 -2.51
C ARG A 25 7.29 -1.16 -1.16
N ALA A 26 7.13 0.00 -0.51
CA ALA A 26 6.36 0.10 0.73
C ALA A 26 4.88 -0.27 0.52
N GLN A 27 4.23 0.25 -0.54
CA GLN A 27 2.83 -0.09 -0.85
C GLN A 27 2.66 -1.56 -1.20
N TYR A 28 3.60 -2.16 -1.94
CA TYR A 28 3.58 -3.58 -2.25
C TYR A 28 3.72 -4.45 -0.99
N LYS A 29 4.60 -4.06 -0.06
CA LYS A 29 4.73 -4.75 1.23
C LYS A 29 3.46 -4.65 2.07
N LEU A 30 2.80 -3.49 2.05
CA LEU A 30 1.52 -3.30 2.72
C LEU A 30 0.44 -4.20 2.11
N LEU A 31 0.30 -4.21 0.79
CA LEU A 31 -0.66 -5.07 0.08
C LEU A 31 -0.47 -6.54 0.44
N THR A 32 0.75 -7.06 0.32
CA THR A 32 1.04 -8.47 0.64
C THR A 32 0.80 -8.79 2.12
N SER A 33 1.01 -7.82 3.03
CA SER A 33 0.63 -7.96 4.43
C SER A 33 -0.89 -7.99 4.61
N MET A 34 -1.64 -7.13 3.91
CA MET A 34 -3.10 -7.12 3.95
C MET A 34 -3.68 -8.42 3.40
N GLU A 35 -3.16 -8.93 2.29
CA GLU A 35 -3.57 -10.22 1.72
C GLU A 35 -3.34 -11.37 2.70
N LYS A 36 -2.17 -11.40 3.37
CA LYS A 36 -1.85 -12.41 4.38
C LYS A 36 -2.83 -12.40 5.57
N HIS A 37 -3.25 -11.23 6.02
CA HIS A 37 -4.12 -11.07 7.20
C HIS A 37 -5.58 -10.77 6.82
N TYR A 38 -5.99 -11.03 5.59
CA TYR A 38 -7.32 -10.67 5.09
C TYR A 38 -8.44 -11.27 5.96
N THR A 39 -8.33 -12.56 6.30
CA THR A 39 -9.30 -13.24 7.17
C THR A 39 -9.38 -12.63 8.57
N GLU A 40 -8.24 -12.24 9.16
CA GLU A 40 -8.17 -11.61 10.48
C GLU A 40 -8.81 -10.21 10.48
N MET A 41 -8.56 -9.42 9.43
CA MET A 41 -9.21 -8.13 9.24
C MET A 41 -10.72 -8.28 9.09
N ARG A 42 -11.20 -9.28 8.33
CA ARG A 42 -12.63 -9.58 8.19
C ARG A 42 -13.26 -9.96 9.52
N ALA A 43 -12.64 -10.86 10.28
CA ALA A 43 -13.12 -11.25 11.60
C ALA A 43 -13.18 -10.06 12.57
N THR A 44 -12.21 -9.14 12.50
CA THR A 44 -12.20 -7.91 13.30
C THR A 44 -13.39 -7.02 12.96
N VAL A 45 -13.66 -6.78 11.68
CA VAL A 45 -14.82 -5.99 11.23
C VAL A 45 -16.13 -6.65 11.65
N ASP A 46 -16.27 -7.96 11.46
CA ASP A 46 -17.46 -8.71 11.85
C ASP A 46 -17.68 -8.64 13.36
N THR A 47 -16.61 -8.75 14.16
CA THR A 47 -16.69 -8.59 15.62
C THR A 47 -17.22 -7.21 15.99
N ILE A 48 -16.70 -6.15 15.39
CA ILE A 48 -17.13 -4.78 15.67
C ILE A 48 -18.61 -4.57 15.30
N ILE A 49 -19.07 -5.11 14.16
CA ILE A 49 -20.46 -4.98 13.71
C ILE A 49 -21.44 -5.67 14.67
N HIS A 50 -21.08 -6.83 15.22
CA HIS A 50 -21.98 -7.62 16.08
C HIS A 50 -21.80 -7.35 17.59
N SER A 51 -20.86 -6.48 17.97
CA SER A 51 -20.64 -6.07 19.37
C SER A 51 -21.42 -4.81 19.77
N ILE A 52 -22.25 -4.27 18.87
CA ILE A 52 -23.15 -3.12 19.06
C ILE A 52 -24.59 -3.64 19.05
#